data_AF-A0A2D7BTL9-F1
#
_entry.id   AF-A0A2D7BTL9-F1
#
_cell.length_a   1.000
_cell.length_b   1.000
_cell.length_c   1.000
_cell.angle_alpha   90.00
_cell.angle_beta   90.00
_cell.angle_gamma   90.00
#
_symmetry.space_group_name_H-M   'P 1'
#
loop_
_entity.id
_entity.type
_entity.pdbx_description
1 polymer ?
#
loop_
_entity_poly.entity_id
_entity_poly.type
_entity_poly.pdbx_seq_one_letter_code
_entity_poly.pdbx_strand_id
1 'polypeptide(L)'
;MRKQNYLNNKDMLKEIHKSKLSYCYVLDDDYSRFDTIVENIDDVKNSEVIQVAKENRARQLSIEAYERAYFDWYDDPKSKQSQKPKQINYKIDPDTIDEKSLVFRLMTFDHVPLEPGRKNKPKTVADHHSKCNFPPFKHYAYIHGELKECLRSHWEGGLDNGKFNTQHGAITNNLAKMYIKLCERYSMRSNWRGYTYVDEMRSHALLQLSQIGLQFNELKSENPFAYYTAAVTNSFTRVLNLEKRNQNIRDDLLQEAGQTPSWTRQIEHEMAERAKWDEKSDKERKEHGFNV
;
A
#
# COMPACT_ATOMS: atom_id res chain seq x y z
N MET A 1 22.13 -9.61 -18.16
CA MET A 1 21.18 -8.55 -17.75
C MET A 1 20.10 -9.17 -16.86
N ARG A 2 20.17 -8.95 -15.53
CA ARG A 2 19.11 -9.31 -14.58
C ARG A 2 17.78 -8.72 -15.09
N LYS A 3 16.74 -9.53 -15.25
CA LYS A 3 15.40 -9.06 -15.64
C LYS A 3 14.86 -8.22 -14.48
N GLN A 4 15.12 -6.92 -14.54
CA GLN A 4 14.81 -5.96 -13.49
C GLN A 4 13.30 -5.72 -13.48
N ASN A 5 12.58 -6.54 -12.73
CA ASN A 5 11.13 -6.44 -12.63
C ASN A 5 10.76 -5.50 -11.48
N TYR A 6 10.87 -4.20 -11.73
CA TYR A 6 10.75 -3.13 -10.72
C TYR A 6 9.39 -3.02 -10.00
N LEU A 7 8.35 -3.72 -10.46
CA LEU A 7 7.00 -3.63 -9.90
C LEU A 7 6.43 -5.04 -9.73
N ASN A 8 6.83 -5.71 -8.65
CA ASN A 8 6.26 -6.98 -8.22
C ASN A 8 5.92 -6.93 -6.72
N ASN A 9 4.92 -7.71 -6.30
CA ASN A 9 4.41 -7.67 -4.92
C ASN A 9 5.48 -8.05 -3.89
N LYS A 10 6.33 -9.05 -4.18
CA LYS A 10 7.41 -9.49 -3.28
C LYS A 10 8.36 -8.34 -2.94
N ASP A 11 8.88 -7.64 -3.95
CA ASP A 11 9.83 -6.55 -3.76
C ASP A 11 9.15 -5.32 -3.12
N MET A 12 7.89 -5.03 -3.47
CA MET A 12 7.14 -3.96 -2.81
C MET A 12 6.91 -4.26 -1.33
N LEU A 13 6.51 -5.48 -0.96
CA LEU A 13 6.35 -5.87 0.45
C LEU A 13 7.67 -5.72 1.22
N LYS A 14 8.78 -6.16 0.63
CA LYS A 14 10.12 -6.01 1.22
C LYS A 14 10.47 -4.54 1.47
N GLU A 15 10.23 -3.67 0.49
CA GLU A 15 10.56 -2.25 0.62
C GLU A 15 9.57 -1.47 1.51
N ILE A 16 8.31 -1.89 1.59
CA ILE A 16 7.33 -1.40 2.58
C ILE A 16 7.82 -1.73 3.99
N HIS A 17 8.18 -2.98 4.23
CA HIS A 17 8.68 -3.44 5.53
C HIS A 17 9.92 -2.65 5.95
N LYS A 18 10.93 -2.52 5.07
CA LYS A 18 12.12 -1.69 5.34
C LYS A 18 11.78 -0.22 5.61
N SER A 19 10.83 0.34 4.85
CA SER A 19 10.39 1.73 5.05
C SER A 19 9.74 1.89 6.43
N LYS A 20 8.89 0.95 6.84
CA LYS A 20 8.28 0.94 8.19
C LYS A 20 9.34 0.80 9.29
N LEU A 21 10.32 -0.07 9.12
CA LEU A 21 11.41 -0.28 10.08
C LEU A 21 12.21 1.00 10.35
N SER A 22 12.31 1.93 9.40
CA SER A 22 13.00 3.21 9.63
C SER A 22 12.32 4.12 10.67
N TYR A 23 11.07 3.83 11.03
CA TYR A 23 10.31 4.50 12.09
C TYR A 23 10.29 3.69 13.39
N CYS A 24 11.04 2.59 13.48
CA CYS A 24 10.99 1.66 14.59
C CYS A 24 12.25 1.69 15.42
N TYR A 25 12.08 1.49 16.73
CA TYR A 25 13.15 0.97 17.57
C TYR A 25 13.28 -0.53 17.38
N VAL A 26 14.51 -1.01 17.23
CA VAL A 26 14.84 -2.43 17.08
C VAL A 26 15.95 -2.76 18.06
N LEU A 27 15.79 -3.84 18.83
CA LEU A 27 16.81 -4.28 19.80
C LEU A 27 18.06 -4.84 19.10
N ASP A 28 17.86 -5.62 18.04
CA ASP A 28 18.90 -6.22 17.21
C ASP A 28 18.37 -6.42 15.79
N ASP A 29 19.23 -6.33 14.78
CA ASP A 29 18.90 -6.52 13.36
C ASP A 29 18.19 -7.86 13.11
N ASP A 30 18.48 -8.89 13.92
CA ASP A 30 17.79 -10.17 13.84
C ASP A 30 16.28 -10.08 14.12
N TYR A 31 15.84 -9.11 14.92
CA TYR A 31 14.42 -8.92 15.25
C TYR A 31 13.68 -8.00 14.27
N SER A 32 14.38 -7.47 13.26
CA SER A 32 13.78 -6.64 12.22
C SER A 32 12.82 -7.42 11.32
N ARG A 33 13.00 -8.74 11.20
CA ARG A 33 12.11 -9.66 10.47
C ARG A 33 10.88 -10.04 11.30
N PHE A 34 9.92 -10.69 10.66
CA PHE A 34 8.82 -11.37 11.33
C PHE A 34 8.42 -12.60 10.50
N ASP A 35 7.94 -13.62 11.20
CA ASP A 35 7.55 -14.91 10.61
C ASP A 35 6.04 -15.02 10.47
N THR A 36 5.30 -14.43 11.41
CA THR A 36 3.84 -14.33 11.32
C THR A 36 3.35 -13.06 12.00
N ILE A 37 2.14 -12.64 11.62
CA ILE A 37 1.45 -11.49 12.22
C ILE A 37 0.29 -12.03 13.05
N VAL A 38 0.16 -11.54 14.27
CA VAL A 38 -0.90 -11.90 15.22
C VAL A 38 -1.66 -10.64 15.67
N GLU A 39 -2.93 -10.82 16.02
CA GLU A 39 -3.77 -9.76 16.58
C GLU A 39 -3.78 -9.80 18.12
N ASN A 40 -3.58 -10.97 18.73
CA ASN A 40 -3.44 -11.14 20.18
C ASN A 40 -2.09 -11.77 20.52
N ILE A 41 -1.48 -11.33 21.62
CA ILE A 41 -0.22 -11.88 22.12
C ILE A 41 -0.35 -13.34 22.57
N ASP A 42 -1.53 -13.76 23.04
CA ASP A 42 -1.76 -15.14 23.45
C ASP A 42 -1.72 -16.13 22.27
N ASP A 43 -1.95 -15.65 21.04
CA ASP A 43 -1.87 -16.46 19.82
C ASP A 43 -0.46 -17.00 19.58
N VAL A 44 0.57 -16.37 20.16
CA VAL A 44 1.96 -16.84 20.08
C VAL A 44 2.15 -18.23 20.73
N LYS A 45 1.26 -18.62 21.64
CA LYS A 45 1.27 -19.95 22.29
C LYS A 45 0.49 -21.00 21.51
N ASN A 46 -0.27 -20.61 20.49
CA ASN A 46 -1.06 -21.52 19.68
C ASN A 46 -0.15 -22.31 18.73
N SER A 47 -0.23 -23.64 18.80
CA SER A 47 0.54 -24.55 17.96
C SER A 47 0.32 -24.34 16.46
N GLU A 48 -0.88 -23.95 16.04
CA GLU A 48 -1.18 -23.67 14.64
C GLU A 48 -0.44 -22.42 14.15
N VAL A 49 -0.42 -21.37 14.98
CA VAL A 49 0.28 -20.11 14.68
C VAL A 49 1.79 -20.33 14.62
N ILE A 50 2.32 -21.14 15.55
CA ILE A 50 3.73 -21.54 15.57
C ILE A 50 4.07 -22.31 14.29
N GLN A 51 3.22 -23.26 13.87
CA GLN A 51 3.46 -24.02 12.64
C GLN A 51 3.47 -23.12 11.41
N VAL A 52 2.51 -22.19 11.29
CA VAL A 52 2.49 -21.19 10.20
C VAL A 52 3.75 -20.33 10.21
N ALA A 53 4.21 -19.90 11.39
CA ALA A 53 5.44 -19.14 11.53
C ALA A 53 6.68 -19.96 11.07
N LYS A 54 6.78 -21.24 11.46
CA LYS A 54 7.84 -22.15 10.98
C LYS A 54 7.80 -22.29 9.45
N GLU A 55 6.62 -22.50 8.87
CA GLU A 55 6.47 -22.61 7.41
C GLU A 55 6.90 -21.34 6.69
N ASN A 56 6.52 -20.17 7.23
CA ASN A 56 6.92 -18.87 6.68
C ASN A 56 8.42 -18.66 6.79
N ARG A 57 9.03 -19.00 7.93
CA ARG A 57 10.47 -18.91 8.14
C ARG A 57 11.23 -19.85 7.22
N ALA A 58 10.80 -21.10 7.08
CA ALA A 58 11.38 -22.07 6.17
C ALA A 58 11.33 -21.60 4.73
N ARG A 59 10.19 -21.01 4.31
CA ARG A 59 10.02 -20.45 2.97
C ARG A 59 10.97 -19.30 2.72
N GLN A 60 11.11 -18.36 3.67
CA GLN A 60 12.05 -17.24 3.56
C GLN A 60 13.50 -17.75 3.44
N LEU A 61 13.93 -18.63 4.35
CA LEU A 61 15.28 -19.20 4.33
C LEU A 61 15.56 -20.01 3.07
N SER A 62 14.59 -20.78 2.56
CA SER A 62 14.73 -21.54 1.32
C SER A 62 14.97 -20.62 0.12
N ILE A 63 14.23 -19.51 0.06
CA ILE A 63 14.38 -18.50 -0.99
C ILE A 63 15.74 -17.82 -0.88
N GLU A 64 16.17 -17.43 0.31
CA GLU A 64 17.47 -16.80 0.52
C GLU A 64 18.63 -17.72 0.17
N ALA A 65 18.57 -18.99 0.59
CA ALA A 65 19.59 -19.98 0.28
C ALA A 65 19.68 -20.24 -1.23
N TYR A 66 18.53 -20.34 -1.91
CA TYR A 66 18.48 -20.44 -3.36
C TYR A 66 19.02 -19.19 -4.06
N GLU A 67 18.63 -17.99 -3.63
CA GLU A 67 19.07 -16.72 -4.21
C GLU A 67 20.59 -16.56 -4.07
N ARG A 68 21.17 -16.87 -2.90
CA ARG A 68 22.62 -16.86 -2.69
C ARG A 68 23.34 -17.81 -3.64
N ALA A 69 22.94 -19.09 -3.66
CA ALA A 69 23.55 -20.07 -4.56
C ALA A 69 23.40 -19.67 -6.04
N TYR A 70 22.25 -19.10 -6.42
CA TYR A 70 22.02 -18.63 -7.77
C TYR A 70 22.95 -17.47 -8.15
N PHE A 71 23.21 -16.53 -7.22
CA PHE A 71 24.15 -15.45 -7.47
C PHE A 71 25.60 -15.94 -7.52
N ASP A 72 25.99 -16.84 -6.62
CA ASP A 72 27.33 -17.44 -6.64
C ASP A 72 27.61 -18.16 -7.98
N TRP A 73 26.61 -18.90 -8.50
CA TRP A 73 26.67 -19.54 -9.81
C TRP A 73 26.66 -18.53 -10.97
N TYR A 74 25.89 -17.44 -10.86
CA TYR A 74 25.76 -16.45 -11.94
C TYR A 74 27.01 -15.58 -12.09
N ASP A 75 27.65 -15.25 -10.98
CA ASP A 75 28.81 -14.36 -10.94
C ASP A 75 30.13 -15.10 -11.20
N ASP A 76 30.16 -16.44 -11.09
CA ASP A 76 31.31 -17.26 -11.45
C ASP A 76 31.44 -17.43 -12.99
N PRO A 77 32.50 -16.90 -13.63
CA PRO A 77 32.69 -17.01 -15.07
C PRO A 77 32.96 -18.44 -15.56
N LYS A 78 33.30 -19.39 -14.67
CA LYS A 78 33.53 -20.80 -15.01
C LYS A 78 32.27 -21.66 -14.91
N SER A 79 31.20 -21.11 -14.34
CA SER A 79 29.97 -21.85 -14.09
C SER A 79 29.23 -22.20 -15.38
N LYS A 80 28.85 -23.47 -15.52
CA LYS A 80 28.12 -23.98 -16.69
C LYS A 80 26.61 -23.92 -16.46
N GLN A 81 25.84 -23.80 -17.54
CA GLN A 81 24.36 -23.80 -17.47
C GLN A 81 23.78 -25.08 -16.83
N SER A 82 24.45 -26.23 -17.00
CA SER A 82 24.07 -27.49 -16.36
C SER A 82 24.20 -27.49 -14.85
N GLN A 83 25.03 -26.61 -14.28
CA GLN A 83 25.27 -26.47 -12.84
C GLN A 83 24.33 -25.45 -12.18
N LYS A 84 23.39 -24.88 -12.94
CA LYS A 84 22.44 -23.90 -12.42
C LYS A 84 21.70 -24.47 -11.20
N PRO A 85 21.77 -23.81 -10.03
CA PRO A 85 21.06 -24.22 -8.84
C PRO A 85 19.56 -24.42 -9.09
N LYS A 86 19.00 -25.50 -8.54
CA LYS A 86 17.57 -25.80 -8.58
C LYS A 86 16.94 -25.46 -7.24
N GLN A 87 15.80 -24.77 -7.25
CA GLN A 87 15.11 -24.34 -6.02
C GLN A 87 14.81 -25.50 -5.06
N ILE A 88 14.46 -26.66 -5.60
CA ILE A 88 14.11 -27.85 -4.79
C ILE A 88 15.27 -28.31 -3.88
N ASN A 89 16.52 -28.07 -4.26
CA ASN A 89 17.69 -28.49 -3.50
C ASN A 89 17.94 -27.61 -2.25
N TYR A 90 17.29 -26.45 -2.17
CA TYR A 90 17.45 -25.49 -1.07
C TYR A 90 16.19 -25.37 -0.22
N LYS A 91 15.22 -26.27 -0.40
CA LYS A 91 14.00 -26.29 0.39
C LYS A 91 14.35 -26.73 1.82
N ILE A 92 14.07 -25.87 2.78
CA ILE A 92 14.23 -26.14 4.21
C ILE A 92 12.93 -26.69 4.77
N ASP A 93 13.05 -27.68 5.64
CA ASP A 93 11.92 -28.29 6.33
C ASP A 93 11.48 -27.40 7.50
N PRO A 94 10.20 -26.97 7.57
CA PRO A 94 9.67 -26.21 8.70
C PRO A 94 9.96 -26.84 10.07
N ASP A 95 9.95 -28.16 10.18
CA ASP A 95 10.08 -28.85 11.47
C ASP A 95 11.50 -28.76 12.05
N THR A 96 12.48 -28.40 11.22
CA THR A 96 13.88 -28.16 11.66
C THR A 96 14.09 -26.79 12.30
N ILE A 97 13.08 -25.91 12.25
CA ILE A 97 13.17 -24.56 12.79
C ILE A 97 12.79 -24.55 14.27
N ASP A 98 13.71 -24.06 15.09
CA ASP A 98 13.47 -23.87 16.52
C ASP A 98 12.36 -22.82 16.75
N GLU A 99 11.36 -23.20 17.53
CA GLU A 99 10.23 -22.36 17.93
C GLU A 99 10.68 -21.09 18.64
N LYS A 100 11.75 -21.19 19.42
CA LYS A 100 12.30 -20.06 20.18
C LYS A 100 13.03 -19.05 19.28
N SER A 101 13.32 -19.40 18.03
CA SER A 101 13.95 -18.51 17.05
C SER A 101 12.95 -17.64 16.28
N LEU A 102 11.66 -17.90 16.45
CA LEU A 102 10.57 -17.23 15.72
C LEU A 102 10.33 -15.81 16.24
N VAL A 103 9.96 -14.92 15.32
CA VAL A 103 9.62 -13.53 15.60
C VAL A 103 8.17 -13.26 15.20
N PHE A 104 7.36 -12.84 16.16
CA PHE A 104 5.93 -12.59 15.99
C PHE A 104 5.67 -11.09 15.95
N ARG A 105 4.96 -10.62 14.92
CA ARG A 105 4.49 -9.22 14.84
C ARG A 105 3.10 -9.12 15.43
N LEU A 106 2.96 -8.37 16.52
CA LEU A 106 1.67 -8.04 17.12
C LEU A 106 1.18 -6.68 16.60
N MET A 107 0.02 -6.67 15.95
CA MET A 107 -0.64 -5.42 15.55
C MET A 107 -1.36 -4.81 16.75
N THR A 108 -0.85 -3.70 17.30
CA THR A 108 -1.38 -3.11 18.53
C THR A 108 -1.17 -1.60 18.62
N PHE A 109 -2.07 -0.92 19.32
CA PHE A 109 -2.00 0.51 19.67
C PHE A 109 -1.41 0.78 21.06
N ASP A 110 -1.03 -0.25 21.83
CA ASP A 110 -0.71 -0.10 23.27
C ASP A 110 0.40 0.92 23.59
N HIS A 111 1.34 1.14 22.67
CA HIS A 111 2.45 2.07 22.84
C HIS A 111 2.18 3.45 22.21
N VAL A 112 1.05 3.60 21.52
CA VAL A 112 0.65 4.86 20.90
C VAL A 112 -0.09 5.68 21.96
N PRO A 113 0.23 6.97 22.15
CA PRO A 113 -0.49 7.81 23.09
C PRO A 113 -1.95 8.05 22.66
N LEU A 114 -2.87 8.09 23.63
CA LEU A 114 -4.24 8.54 23.42
C LEU A 114 -4.27 10.04 23.05
N GLU A 115 -5.15 10.40 22.12
CA GLU A 115 -5.36 11.80 21.70
C GLU A 115 -6.87 12.11 21.66
N PRO A 116 -7.50 12.29 22.85
CA PRO A 116 -8.93 12.59 22.94
C PRO A 116 -9.26 13.89 22.19
N GLY A 117 -10.32 13.87 21.38
CA GLY A 117 -10.76 15.05 20.62
C GLY A 117 -10.18 15.17 19.21
N ARG A 118 -9.23 14.31 18.80
CA ARG A 118 -8.68 14.30 17.43
C ARG A 118 -9.75 14.06 16.36
N LYS A 119 -10.76 13.24 16.67
CA LYS A 119 -11.88 12.91 15.78
C LYS A 119 -13.20 13.20 16.48
N ASN A 120 -14.08 13.94 15.82
CA ASN A 120 -15.39 14.30 16.36
C ASN A 120 -16.29 13.09 16.66
N LYS A 121 -16.13 11.99 15.91
CA LYS A 121 -16.89 10.73 16.07
C LYS A 121 -15.94 9.54 15.91
N PRO A 122 -15.20 9.14 16.97
CA PRO A 122 -14.29 8.00 16.89
C PRO A 122 -15.10 6.71 16.73
N LYS A 123 -14.70 5.86 15.77
CA LYS A 123 -15.37 4.56 15.50
C LYS A 123 -14.44 3.37 15.73
N THR A 124 -13.14 3.58 15.59
CA THR A 124 -12.12 2.54 15.66
C THR A 124 -11.13 2.85 16.78
N VAL A 125 -10.41 1.83 17.26
CA VAL A 125 -9.33 2.00 18.25
C VAL A 125 -8.33 3.05 17.78
N ALA A 126 -8.00 3.06 16.48
CA ALA A 126 -7.11 4.05 15.88
C ALA A 126 -7.61 5.50 16.03
N ASP A 127 -8.92 5.72 16.10
CA ASP A 127 -9.50 7.07 16.22
C ASP A 127 -9.22 7.73 17.58
N HIS A 128 -9.02 6.92 18.62
CA HIS A 128 -8.72 7.38 19.97
C HIS A 128 -7.23 7.70 20.21
N HIS A 129 -6.37 7.26 19.29
CA HIS A 129 -4.92 7.35 19.42
C HIS A 129 -4.32 8.41 18.51
N SER A 130 -3.07 8.77 18.80
CA SER A 130 -2.24 9.66 17.99
C SER A 130 -2.13 9.17 16.55
N LYS A 131 -2.16 10.09 15.58
CA LYS A 131 -2.09 9.74 14.15
C LYS A 131 -0.73 9.09 13.81
N CYS A 132 -0.78 7.84 13.36
CA CYS A 132 0.40 7.09 12.91
C CYS A 132 0.56 7.12 11.38
N ASN A 133 1.79 6.94 10.89
CA ASN A 133 2.13 6.89 9.46
C ASN A 133 1.65 5.57 8.83
N PHE A 134 1.63 4.51 9.62
CA PHE A 134 1.16 3.17 9.27
C PHE A 134 0.53 2.47 10.49
N PRO A 135 -0.20 1.35 10.33
CA PRO A 135 -0.75 0.60 11.46
C PRO A 135 0.35 0.24 12.48
N PRO A 136 0.22 0.63 13.76
CA PRO A 136 1.24 0.40 14.76
C PRO A 136 1.37 -1.08 15.10
N PHE A 137 2.59 -1.50 15.47
CA PHE A 137 2.91 -2.88 15.77
C PHE A 137 4.12 -2.98 16.69
N LYS A 138 4.24 -4.13 17.33
CA LYS A 138 5.40 -4.55 18.11
C LYS A 138 5.89 -5.90 17.61
N HIS A 139 7.17 -6.23 17.78
CA HIS A 139 7.63 -7.60 17.63
C HIS A 139 7.93 -8.22 19.01
N TYR A 140 7.63 -9.51 19.12
CA TYR A 140 7.96 -10.34 20.25
C TYR A 140 8.76 -11.55 19.79
N ALA A 141 9.80 -11.88 20.55
CA ALA A 141 10.65 -13.05 20.31
C ALA A 141 11.08 -13.64 21.66
N TYR A 142 11.48 -14.92 21.67
CA TYR A 142 12.03 -15.53 22.87
C TYR A 142 13.49 -15.11 23.04
N ILE A 143 13.78 -14.37 24.10
CA ILE A 143 15.12 -13.92 24.48
C ILE A 143 15.47 -14.60 25.81
N HIS A 144 16.50 -15.44 25.80
CA HIS A 144 16.87 -16.29 26.94
C HIS A 144 15.71 -17.16 27.48
N GLY A 145 14.83 -17.61 26.58
CA GLY A 145 13.68 -18.46 26.93
C GLY A 145 12.44 -17.71 27.42
N GLU A 146 12.49 -16.39 27.54
CA GLU A 146 11.35 -15.54 27.90
C GLU A 146 10.85 -14.75 26.69
N LEU A 147 9.54 -14.66 26.50
CA LEU A 147 8.95 -13.85 25.44
C LEU A 147 9.10 -12.36 25.78
N LYS A 148 9.92 -11.64 25.01
CA LYS A 148 10.20 -10.21 25.24
C LYS A 148 9.89 -9.38 24.00
N GLU A 149 9.51 -8.14 24.25
CA GLU A 149 9.36 -7.13 23.20
C GLU A 149 10.74 -6.77 22.65
N CYS A 150 10.92 -6.93 21.35
CA CYS A 150 12.22 -6.71 20.67
C CYS A 150 12.17 -5.62 19.59
N LEU A 151 10.96 -5.17 19.22
CA LEU A 151 10.76 -4.09 18.26
C LEU A 151 9.50 -3.32 18.61
N ARG A 152 9.56 -1.99 18.48
CA ARG A 152 8.41 -1.09 18.68
C ARG A 152 8.33 -0.09 17.52
N SER A 153 7.15 0.03 16.89
CA SER A 153 6.98 1.02 15.82
C SER A 153 6.73 2.43 16.33
N HIS A 154 7.00 3.43 15.48
CA HIS A 154 6.91 4.86 15.80
C HIS A 154 7.63 5.23 17.11
N TRP A 155 8.83 4.69 17.32
CA TRP A 155 9.58 4.86 18.57
C TRP A 155 11.01 5.29 18.29
N GLU A 156 11.44 6.36 18.95
CA GLU A 156 12.78 6.92 18.84
C GLU A 156 13.51 6.82 20.18
N GLY A 157 14.77 6.38 20.15
CA GLY A 157 15.56 6.10 21.36
C GLY A 157 15.44 4.64 21.82
N GLY A 158 15.91 4.33 23.02
CA GLY A 158 15.83 2.98 23.59
C GLY A 158 14.44 2.61 24.09
N LEU A 159 14.26 1.34 24.47
CA LEU A 159 12.96 0.85 24.97
C LEU A 159 12.52 1.59 26.25
N ASP A 160 13.46 1.85 27.16
CA ASP A 160 13.21 2.43 28.48
C ASP A 160 13.30 3.97 28.51
N ASN A 161 14.12 4.56 27.64
CA ASN A 161 14.40 6.00 27.63
C ASN A 161 13.94 6.72 26.34
N GLY A 162 13.31 5.99 25.42
CA GLY A 162 12.79 6.54 24.19
C GLY A 162 11.40 7.15 24.32
N LYS A 163 10.85 7.57 23.18
CA LYS A 163 9.53 8.19 23.11
C LYS A 163 8.82 7.84 21.81
N PHE A 164 7.50 7.93 21.84
CA PHE A 164 6.68 7.85 20.64
C PHE A 164 7.01 9.04 19.71
N ASN A 165 7.32 8.74 18.44
CA ASN A 165 7.63 9.75 17.43
C ASN A 165 7.22 9.26 16.02
N THR A 166 6.43 10.07 15.32
CA THR A 166 5.93 9.80 13.94
C THR A 166 6.65 10.62 12.86
N GLN A 167 7.57 11.50 13.27
CA GLN A 167 8.27 12.44 12.39
C GLN A 167 9.67 11.96 11.96
N HIS A 168 10.24 10.98 12.67
CA HIS A 168 11.49 10.33 12.26
C HIS A 168 11.23 9.24 11.21
N GLY A 169 12.27 8.75 10.55
CA GLY A 169 12.16 7.71 9.53
C GLY A 169 11.85 8.25 8.13
N ALA A 170 11.93 7.37 7.14
CA ALA A 170 11.74 7.72 5.74
C ALA A 170 11.31 6.53 4.89
N ILE A 171 10.62 6.81 3.79
CA ILE A 171 10.38 5.82 2.74
C ILE A 171 11.70 5.49 2.05
N THR A 172 11.97 4.21 1.75
CA THR A 172 13.20 3.85 1.03
C THR A 172 13.20 4.45 -0.37
N ASN A 173 14.39 4.81 -0.86
CA ASN A 173 14.56 5.32 -2.24
C ASN A 173 14.02 4.33 -3.29
N ASN A 174 14.07 3.03 -3.02
CA ASN A 174 13.54 2.02 -3.92
C ASN A 174 12.00 2.02 -3.94
N LEU A 175 11.35 2.12 -2.77
CA LEU A 175 9.89 2.23 -2.72
C LEU A 175 9.40 3.52 -3.39
N ALA A 176 10.09 4.63 -3.17
CA ALA A 176 9.80 5.90 -3.85
C ALA A 176 9.91 5.77 -5.39
N LYS A 177 10.97 5.11 -5.89
CA LYS A 177 11.10 4.80 -7.33
C LYS A 177 9.96 3.90 -7.83
N MET A 178 9.50 2.94 -7.04
CA MET A 178 8.35 2.10 -7.39
C MET A 178 7.07 2.93 -7.52
N TYR A 179 6.82 3.88 -6.61
CA TYR A 179 5.67 4.80 -6.69
C TYR A 179 5.71 5.65 -7.96
N ILE A 180 6.85 6.27 -8.26
CA ILE A 180 7.03 7.07 -9.49
C ILE A 180 6.73 6.24 -10.73
N LYS A 181 7.33 5.04 -10.83
CA LYS A 181 7.10 4.12 -11.96
C LYS A 181 5.65 3.66 -12.07
N LEU A 182 4.97 3.48 -10.94
CA LEU A 182 3.55 3.11 -10.93
C LEU A 182 2.70 4.23 -11.52
N CYS A 183 2.90 5.48 -11.08
CA CYS A 183 2.19 6.64 -11.60
C CYS A 183 2.47 6.87 -13.09
N GLU A 184 3.73 6.75 -13.52
CA GLU A 184 4.14 6.81 -14.93
C GLU A 184 3.47 5.75 -15.80
N ARG A 185 3.47 4.49 -15.35
CA ARG A 185 2.83 3.42 -16.11
C ARG A 185 1.32 3.62 -16.16
N TYR A 186 0.71 4.10 -15.08
CA TYR A 186 -0.72 4.32 -15.01
C TYR A 186 -1.18 5.46 -15.93
N SER A 187 -0.41 6.54 -16.04
CA SER A 187 -0.72 7.65 -16.95
C SER A 187 -0.65 7.29 -18.43
N MET A 188 0.04 6.19 -18.77
CA MET A 188 0.13 5.70 -20.15
C MET A 188 -1.09 4.87 -20.60
N ARG A 189 -2.09 4.63 -19.73
CA ARG A 189 -3.34 3.99 -20.13
C ARG A 189 -4.09 4.85 -21.16
N SER A 190 -4.83 4.22 -22.06
CA SER A 190 -5.57 4.88 -23.15
C SER A 190 -6.41 6.08 -22.70
N ASN A 191 -7.03 5.96 -21.52
CA ASN A 191 -7.94 6.98 -20.99
C ASN A 191 -7.23 8.25 -20.49
N TRP A 192 -5.94 8.14 -20.15
CA TRP A 192 -5.16 9.22 -19.53
C TRP A 192 -4.03 9.73 -20.43
N ARG A 193 -3.59 8.90 -21.38
CA ARG A 193 -2.49 9.22 -22.28
C ARG A 193 -2.87 10.44 -23.13
N GLY A 194 -2.00 11.44 -23.14
CA GLY A 194 -2.22 12.67 -23.90
C GLY A 194 -3.23 13.63 -23.27
N TYR A 195 -3.74 13.34 -22.07
CA TYR A 195 -4.58 14.28 -21.35
C TYR A 195 -3.77 15.49 -20.87
N THR A 196 -4.31 16.70 -21.04
CA THR A 196 -3.59 17.96 -20.78
C THR A 196 -3.07 18.07 -19.34
N TYR A 197 -3.83 17.61 -18.35
CA TYR A 197 -3.46 17.69 -16.93
C TYR A 197 -2.82 16.41 -16.39
N VAL A 198 -2.30 15.54 -17.27
CA VAL A 198 -1.75 14.24 -16.84
C VAL A 198 -0.56 14.39 -15.89
N ASP A 199 0.24 15.44 -16.01
CA ASP A 199 1.37 15.68 -15.11
C ASP A 199 0.92 16.14 -13.72
N GLU A 200 -0.18 16.90 -13.61
CA GLU A 200 -0.80 17.20 -12.32
C GLU A 200 -1.39 15.95 -11.68
N MET A 201 -2.05 15.10 -12.47
CA MET A 201 -2.56 13.80 -12.01
C MET A 201 -1.44 12.92 -11.43
N ARG A 202 -0.30 12.83 -12.13
CA ARG A 202 0.87 12.07 -11.66
C ARG A 202 1.43 12.64 -10.36
N SER A 203 1.63 13.95 -10.29
CA SER A 203 2.16 14.63 -9.12
C SER A 203 1.25 14.44 -7.90
N HIS A 204 -0.05 14.56 -8.12
CA HIS A 204 -1.06 14.35 -7.09
C HIS A 204 -1.12 12.89 -6.63
N ALA A 205 -1.08 11.92 -7.55
CA ALA A 205 -1.06 10.51 -7.20
C ALA A 205 0.20 10.13 -6.42
N LEU A 206 1.35 10.69 -6.80
CA LEU A 206 2.61 10.48 -6.08
C LEU A 206 2.52 11.02 -4.65
N LEU A 207 2.01 12.24 -4.47
CA LEU A 207 1.76 12.80 -3.13
C LEU A 207 0.85 11.90 -2.29
N GLN A 208 -0.22 11.38 -2.89
CA GLN A 208 -1.12 10.46 -2.21
C GLN A 208 -0.39 9.18 -1.78
N LEU A 209 0.39 8.56 -2.68
CA LEU A 209 1.19 7.38 -2.36
C LEU A 209 2.22 7.67 -1.25
N SER A 210 2.83 8.85 -1.22
CA SER A 210 3.74 9.24 -0.12
C SER A 210 3.01 9.37 1.22
N GLN A 211 1.74 9.77 1.23
CA GLN A 211 0.95 9.94 2.46
C GLN A 211 0.36 8.64 3.00
N ILE A 212 -0.17 7.79 2.12
CA ILE A 212 -0.90 6.56 2.53
C ILE A 212 -0.15 5.28 2.19
N GLY A 213 0.99 5.36 1.51
CA GLY A 213 1.70 4.20 0.99
C GLY A 213 2.05 3.18 2.07
N LEU A 214 2.58 3.66 3.21
CA LEU A 214 2.91 2.80 4.34
C LEU A 214 1.68 2.31 5.11
N GLN A 215 0.49 2.86 4.87
CA GLN A 215 -0.74 2.41 5.53
C GLN A 215 -1.24 1.05 5.02
N PHE A 216 -0.60 0.50 3.98
CA PHE A 216 -0.84 -0.88 3.56
C PHE A 216 -0.69 -1.84 4.76
N ASN A 217 -1.71 -2.68 4.98
CA ASN A 217 -1.75 -3.62 6.08
C ASN A 217 -1.50 -5.03 5.57
N GLU A 218 -0.32 -5.57 5.88
CA GLU A 218 0.16 -6.88 5.48
C GLU A 218 -0.65 -8.02 6.09
N LEU A 219 -1.33 -7.80 7.21
CA LEU A 219 -2.24 -8.80 7.81
C LEU A 219 -3.44 -9.09 6.91
N LYS A 220 -3.89 -8.10 6.13
CA LYS A 220 -5.13 -8.19 5.33
C LYS A 220 -4.88 -8.63 3.89
N SER A 221 -3.67 -8.44 3.38
CA SER A 221 -3.36 -8.73 1.98
C SER A 221 -1.85 -8.81 1.74
N GLU A 222 -1.45 -9.67 0.81
CA GLU A 222 -0.08 -9.75 0.27
C GLU A 222 0.08 -9.02 -1.07
N ASN A 223 -0.94 -8.26 -1.51
CA ASN A 223 -0.97 -7.61 -2.82
C ASN A 223 -0.93 -6.06 -2.73
N PRO A 224 0.24 -5.46 -2.44
CA PRO A 224 0.38 -4.01 -2.40
C PRO A 224 0.16 -3.34 -3.76
N PHE A 225 0.39 -4.04 -4.88
CA PHE A 225 0.18 -3.47 -6.21
C PHE A 225 -1.28 -3.05 -6.42
N ALA A 226 -2.23 -3.89 -6.00
CA ALA A 226 -3.66 -3.58 -6.09
C ALA A 226 -4.03 -2.36 -5.23
N TYR A 227 -3.54 -2.32 -3.99
CA TYR A 227 -3.77 -1.20 -3.07
C TYR A 227 -3.26 0.13 -3.65
N TYR A 228 -2.02 0.15 -4.15
CA TYR A 228 -1.45 1.36 -4.75
C TYR A 228 -2.12 1.75 -6.07
N THR A 229 -2.48 0.79 -6.91
CA THR A 229 -3.20 1.08 -8.16
C THR A 229 -4.57 1.71 -7.88
N ALA A 230 -5.28 1.26 -6.84
CA ALA A 230 -6.53 1.87 -6.41
C ALA A 230 -6.32 3.32 -5.93
N ALA A 231 -5.28 3.57 -5.12
CA ALA A 231 -4.92 4.91 -4.67
C ALA A 231 -4.60 5.87 -5.84
N VAL A 232 -3.84 5.39 -6.83
CA VAL A 232 -3.51 6.15 -8.04
C VAL A 232 -4.78 6.43 -8.87
N THR A 233 -5.62 5.42 -9.08
CA THR A 233 -6.89 5.57 -9.83
C THR A 233 -7.78 6.64 -9.20
N ASN A 234 -7.97 6.58 -7.88
CA ASN A 234 -8.79 7.56 -7.17
C ASN A 234 -8.19 8.97 -7.24
N SER A 235 -6.87 9.09 -7.21
CA SER A 235 -6.16 10.37 -7.32
C SER A 235 -6.33 11.00 -8.71
N PHE A 236 -6.19 10.21 -9.77
CA PHE A 236 -6.39 10.67 -11.16
C PHE A 236 -7.82 11.17 -11.37
N THR A 237 -8.81 10.38 -10.94
CA THR A 237 -10.23 10.76 -11.02
C THR A 237 -10.53 12.01 -10.19
N ARG A 238 -9.88 12.21 -9.04
CA ARG A 238 -10.05 13.41 -8.22
C ARG A 238 -9.62 14.67 -8.97
N VAL A 239 -8.45 14.65 -9.60
CA VAL A 239 -7.94 15.79 -10.39
C VAL A 239 -8.85 16.05 -11.59
N LEU A 240 -9.29 14.99 -12.31
CA LEU A 240 -10.26 15.12 -13.39
C LEU A 240 -11.55 15.81 -12.94
N ASN A 241 -12.10 15.42 -11.79
CA ASN A 241 -13.34 15.98 -11.26
C ASN A 241 -13.16 17.42 -10.78
N LEU A 242 -12.01 17.75 -10.20
CA LEU A 242 -11.66 19.12 -9.83
C LEU A 242 -11.64 20.02 -11.08
N GLU A 243 -10.99 19.55 -12.14
CA GLU A 243 -10.88 20.29 -13.39
C GLU A 243 -12.25 20.48 -14.05
N LYS A 244 -13.07 19.42 -14.15
CA LYS A 244 -14.44 19.53 -14.66
C LYS A 244 -15.26 20.56 -13.89
N ARG A 245 -15.12 20.61 -12.55
CA ARG A 245 -15.80 21.61 -11.73
C ARG A 245 -15.34 23.03 -12.08
N ASN A 246 -14.04 23.24 -12.25
CA ASN A 246 -13.49 24.55 -12.60
C ASN A 246 -13.95 25.00 -14.00
N GLN A 247 -14.03 24.07 -14.96
CA GLN A 247 -14.56 24.34 -16.30
C GLN A 247 -16.02 24.78 -16.23
N ASN A 248 -16.85 24.07 -15.46
CA ASN A 248 -18.26 24.45 -15.27
C ASN A 248 -18.40 25.84 -14.64
N ILE A 249 -17.63 26.14 -13.59
CA ILE A 249 -17.65 27.48 -12.96
C ILE A 249 -17.26 28.57 -13.97
N ARG A 250 -16.25 28.32 -14.82
CA ARG A 250 -15.87 29.26 -15.87
C ARG A 250 -17.00 29.48 -16.86
N ASP A 251 -17.65 28.42 -17.31
CA ASP A 251 -18.77 28.51 -18.26
C ASP A 251 -19.97 29.24 -17.65
N ASP A 252 -20.27 29.00 -16.38
CA ASP A 252 -21.34 29.71 -15.65
C ASP A 252 -21.03 31.22 -15.59
N LEU A 253 -19.80 31.61 -15.26
CA LEU A 253 -19.38 33.02 -15.26
C LEU A 253 -19.45 33.67 -16.65
N LEU A 254 -19.13 32.92 -17.72
CA LEU A 254 -19.25 33.42 -19.09
C LEU A 254 -20.71 33.68 -19.45
N GLN A 255 -21.60 32.76 -19.11
CA GLN A 255 -23.04 32.92 -19.35
C GLN A 255 -23.62 34.10 -18.58
N GLU A 256 -23.25 34.28 -17.30
CA GLU A 256 -23.65 35.43 -16.49
C GLU A 256 -23.19 36.76 -17.10
N ALA A 257 -22.01 36.77 -17.73
CA ALA A 257 -21.48 37.93 -18.46
C ALA A 257 -22.07 38.11 -19.87
N GLY A 258 -23.04 37.29 -20.28
CA GLY A 258 -23.63 37.32 -21.63
C GLY A 258 -22.69 36.85 -22.74
N GLN A 259 -21.59 36.16 -22.37
CA GLN A 259 -20.62 35.58 -23.28
C GLN A 259 -20.98 34.14 -23.61
N THR A 260 -20.44 33.64 -24.73
CA THR A 260 -20.67 32.27 -25.17
C THR A 260 -19.82 31.28 -24.35
N PRO A 261 -20.42 30.23 -23.74
CA PRO A 261 -19.70 29.22 -22.98
C PRO A 261 -18.94 28.24 -23.89
N SER A 262 -18.20 27.31 -23.30
CA SER A 262 -17.50 26.25 -24.04
C SER A 262 -18.41 25.44 -24.98
N TRP A 263 -17.85 24.92 -26.07
CA TRP A 263 -18.57 24.05 -27.01
C TRP A 263 -19.15 22.81 -26.34
N THR A 264 -18.43 22.22 -25.38
CA THR A 264 -18.91 21.06 -24.62
C THR A 264 -20.17 21.40 -23.84
N ARG A 265 -20.21 22.57 -23.17
CA ARG A 265 -21.39 23.05 -22.44
C ARG A 265 -22.60 23.28 -23.35
N GLN A 266 -22.38 23.82 -24.55
CA GLN A 266 -23.44 24.04 -25.53
C GLN A 266 -24.05 22.72 -26.02
N ILE A 267 -23.19 21.74 -26.36
CA ILE A 267 -23.63 20.40 -26.78
C ILE A 267 -24.39 19.70 -25.65
N GLU A 268 -23.87 19.75 -24.41
CA GLU A 268 -24.54 19.17 -23.25
C GLU A 268 -25.94 19.77 -23.04
N HIS A 269 -26.08 21.09 -23.22
CA HIS A 269 -27.37 21.78 -23.16
C HIS A 269 -28.33 21.33 -24.26
N GLU A 270 -27.88 21.29 -25.52
CA GLU A 270 -28.69 20.82 -26.66
C GLU A 270 -29.14 19.36 -26.48
N MET A 271 -28.23 18.49 -26.05
CA MET A 271 -28.54 17.09 -25.76
C MET A 271 -29.55 16.95 -24.62
N ALA A 272 -29.41 17.75 -23.55
CA ALA A 272 -30.34 17.74 -22.43
C ALA A 272 -31.74 18.22 -22.84
N GLU A 273 -31.84 19.27 -23.66
CA GLU A 273 -33.12 19.75 -24.19
C GLU A 273 -33.77 18.72 -25.12
N ARG A 274 -32.99 18.06 -25.97
CA ARG A 274 -33.48 16.97 -26.81
C ARG A 274 -34.02 15.80 -25.97
N ALA A 275 -33.28 15.39 -24.94
CA ALA A 275 -33.72 14.31 -24.05
C ALA A 275 -35.03 14.65 -23.31
N LYS A 276 -35.22 15.91 -22.88
CA LYS A 276 -36.50 16.37 -22.30
C LYS A 276 -37.64 16.30 -23.31
N TRP A 277 -37.37 16.67 -24.56
CA TRP A 277 -38.36 16.59 -25.64
C TRP A 277 -38.75 15.15 -25.94
N ASP A 278 -37.77 14.24 -26.02
CA ASP A 278 -37.99 12.81 -26.21
C ASP A 278 -38.82 12.23 -25.04
N GLU A 279 -38.46 12.51 -23.78
CA GLU A 279 -39.19 12.05 -22.59
C GLU A 279 -40.64 12.59 -22.56
N LYS A 280 -40.85 13.85 -22.94
CA LYS A 280 -42.18 14.45 -23.05
C LYS A 280 -43.01 13.76 -24.14
N SER A 281 -42.40 13.50 -25.30
CA SER A 281 -43.07 12.83 -26.42
C SER A 281 -43.45 11.38 -26.08
N ASP A 282 -42.61 10.67 -25.31
CA ASP A 282 -42.91 9.31 -24.85
C ASP A 282 -44.02 9.29 -23.79
N LYS A 283 -44.08 10.30 -22.92
CA LYS A 283 -45.21 10.48 -21.98
C LYS A 283 -46.51 10.74 -22.74
N GLU A 284 -46.51 11.66 -23.69
CA GLU A 284 -47.68 11.94 -24.53
C GLU A 284 -48.14 10.71 -25.32
N ARG A 285 -47.22 9.91 -25.88
CA ARG A 285 -47.55 8.64 -26.56
C ARG A 285 -48.21 7.63 -25.62
N LYS A 286 -47.70 7.49 -24.39
CA LYS A 286 -48.29 6.62 -23.36
C LYS A 286 -49.68 7.10 -22.93
N GLU A 287 -49.87 8.40 -22.75
CA GLU A 287 -51.17 9.00 -22.40
C GLU A 287 -52.22 8.82 -23.52
N HIS A 288 -51.78 8.83 -24.79
CA HIS A 288 -52.64 8.57 -25.94
C HIS A 288 -52.86 7.08 -26.26
N GLY A 289 -52.47 6.17 -25.35
CA GLY A 289 -52.77 4.74 -25.47
C GLY A 289 -51.88 3.98 -26.47
N PHE A 290 -50.78 4.57 -26.93
CA PHE A 290 -49.77 3.85 -27.68
C PHE A 290 -48.87 3.08 -26.69
N ASN A 291 -48.80 1.75 -26.84
CA ASN A 291 -47.82 0.95 -26.10
C ASN A 291 -46.41 1.29 -26.63
N VAL A 292 -45.60 1.92 -25.77
CA VAL A 292 -44.15 2.10 -25.95
C VAL A 292 -43.43 0.97 -25.20
#